data_AF-A0AAD4U964-F1
#
_entry.id   AF-A0AAD4U964-F1
#
_cell.length_a   1.000
_cell.length_b   1.000
_cell.length_c   1.000
_cell.angle_alpha   90.00
_cell.angle_beta   90.00
_cell.angle_gamma   90.00
#
_symmetry.space_group_name_H-M   'P 1'
#
loop_
_entity.id
_entity.type
_entity.pdbx_description
1 polymer ?
#
loop_
_entity_poly.entity_id
_entity_poly.type
_entity_poly.pdbx_seq_one_letter_code
_entity_poly.pdbx_strand_id
1 'polypeptide(L)'
;MFRPESLLCLALRSAQRLRGVRGADHILEVVYVELWMLHALFGQDSEMLAAFYAWFRVSLVVSTVPGCGVLVFIIGPPLYQYVTKFLIVAMSFQLRIRRNRARARTRQLLNSTRAWRR
;
A
#
# COMPACT_ATOMS: atom_id res chain seq x y z
N MET A 1 -13.71 -29.21 4.23
CA MET A 1 -13.90 -28.20 5.29
C MET A 1 -12.52 -27.66 5.68
N PHE A 2 -12.08 -26.55 5.06
CA PHE A 2 -10.78 -25.93 5.33
C PHE A 2 -10.95 -24.86 6.42
N ARG A 3 -10.32 -25.06 7.60
CA ARG A 3 -10.40 -24.10 8.72
C ARG A 3 -9.44 -22.91 8.47
N PRO A 4 -9.93 -21.66 8.55
CA PRO A 4 -9.13 -20.44 8.29
C PRO A 4 -8.11 -20.09 9.38
N GLU A 5 -8.09 -20.82 10.50
CA GLU A 5 -7.21 -20.53 11.65
C GLU A 5 -5.74 -20.93 11.41
N SER A 6 -5.48 -21.91 10.54
CA SER A 6 -4.11 -22.32 10.22
C SER A 6 -3.35 -21.28 9.40
N LEU A 7 -4.06 -20.50 8.58
CA LEU A 7 -3.49 -19.39 7.81
C LEU A 7 -3.18 -18.18 8.69
N LEU A 8 -4.02 -17.89 9.68
CA LEU A 8 -3.76 -16.82 10.65
C LEU A 8 -2.52 -17.15 11.50
N CYS A 9 -2.39 -18.39 11.96
CA CYS A 9 -1.22 -18.86 12.70
C CYS A 9 0.06 -18.88 11.85
N LEU A 10 -0.03 -19.22 10.55
CA LEU A 10 1.10 -19.15 9.62
C LEU A 10 1.51 -17.69 9.34
N ALA A 11 0.54 -16.79 9.11
CA ALA A 11 0.79 -15.37 8.92
C ALA A 11 1.39 -14.71 10.16
N LEU A 12 0.90 -15.09 11.35
CA LEU A 12 1.45 -14.64 12.63
C LEU A 12 2.84 -15.22 12.89
N ARG A 13 3.10 -16.49 12.53
CA ARG A 13 4.46 -17.07 12.60
C ARG A 13 5.43 -16.42 11.63
N SER A 14 5.02 -16.07 10.41
CA SER A 14 5.88 -15.33 9.49
C SER A 14 6.14 -13.91 10.00
N ALA A 15 5.13 -13.24 10.55
CA ALA A 15 5.28 -11.92 11.16
C ALA A 15 6.17 -11.96 12.41
N GLN A 16 6.05 -13.00 13.24
CA GLN A 16 6.88 -13.21 14.43
C GLN A 16 8.30 -13.66 14.07
N ARG A 17 8.51 -14.47 13.03
CA ARG A 17 9.87 -14.80 12.54
C ARG A 17 10.57 -13.57 11.97
N LEU A 18 9.86 -12.68 11.28
CA LEU A 18 10.41 -11.39 10.86
C LEU A 18 10.73 -10.48 12.05
N ARG A 19 9.96 -10.59 13.16
CA ARG A 19 10.24 -9.90 14.42
C ARG A 19 11.43 -10.49 15.19
N GLY A 20 11.61 -11.81 15.14
CA GLY A 20 12.65 -12.54 15.88
C GLY A 20 14.05 -12.45 15.26
N VAL A 21 14.17 -12.08 13.98
CA VAL A 21 15.47 -11.86 13.32
C VAL A 21 16.03 -10.45 13.56
N ARG A 22 15.24 -9.54 14.16
CA ARG A 22 15.59 -8.12 14.37
C ARG A 22 15.99 -7.82 15.80
N GLY A 23 17.08 -8.46 16.25
CA GLY A 23 17.84 -8.06 17.42
C GLY A 23 18.67 -6.78 17.19
N ALA A 24 18.12 -5.79 16.50
CA ALA A 24 18.76 -4.50 16.31
C ALA A 24 17.69 -3.42 16.17
N ASP A 25 17.79 -2.39 17.01
CA ASP A 25 16.99 -1.15 17.08
C ASP A 25 16.95 -0.38 15.75
N HIS A 26 16.37 -0.97 14.73
CA HIS A 26 16.09 -0.32 13.46
C HIS A 26 14.60 -0.08 13.45
N ILE A 27 14.20 1.11 13.92
CA ILE A 27 12.84 1.64 13.82
C ILE A 27 12.35 1.33 12.41
N LEU A 28 11.37 0.44 12.31
CA LEU A 28 10.78 0.01 11.05
C LEU A 28 9.49 0.79 10.88
N GLU A 29 9.47 1.71 9.93
CA GLU A 29 8.23 2.34 9.56
C GLU A 29 7.37 1.40 8.73
N VAL A 30 6.11 1.25 9.13
CA VAL A 30 5.13 0.39 8.46
C VAL A 30 3.94 1.24 8.07
N VAL A 31 3.52 1.12 6.81
CA VAL A 31 2.37 1.83 6.25
C VAL A 31 1.37 0.81 5.74
N TYR A 32 0.11 0.98 6.14
CA TYR A 32 -1.01 0.20 5.62
C TYR A 32 -1.63 0.91 4.42
N VAL A 33 -1.83 0.17 3.33
CA VAL A 33 -2.37 0.67 2.07
C VAL A 33 -3.42 -0.30 1.52
N GLU A 34 -4.45 0.25 0.86
CA GLU A 34 -5.48 -0.56 0.19
C GLU A 34 -4.91 -1.30 -1.03
N LEU A 35 -5.31 -2.57 -1.24
CA LEU A 35 -4.76 -3.43 -2.29
C LEU A 35 -4.86 -2.86 -3.70
N TRP A 36 -5.96 -2.17 -4.02
CA TRP A 36 -6.14 -1.56 -5.35
C TRP A 36 -5.22 -0.36 -5.60
N MET A 37 -4.67 0.26 -4.55
CA MET A 37 -3.72 1.37 -4.70
C MET A 37 -2.31 0.85 -4.99
N LEU A 38 -2.02 -0.42 -4.70
CA LEU A 38 -0.69 -1.01 -4.84
C LEU A 38 -0.12 -0.79 -6.24
N HIS A 39 -0.89 -1.15 -7.26
CA HIS A 39 -0.46 -1.04 -8.65
C HIS A 39 -0.27 0.43 -9.07
N ALA A 40 -1.12 1.33 -8.58
CA ALA A 40 -1.01 2.76 -8.88
C ALA A 40 0.14 3.46 -8.13
N LEU A 41 0.58 2.91 -6.99
CA LEU A 41 1.67 3.44 -6.18
C LEU A 41 3.03 2.93 -6.64
N PHE A 42 3.15 1.63 -6.91
CA PHE A 42 4.43 0.99 -7.20
C PHE A 42 4.69 0.78 -8.69
N GLY A 43 3.68 1.02 -9.55
CA GLY A 43 3.77 0.77 -10.97
C GLY A 43 3.61 -0.72 -11.31
N GLN A 44 3.64 -1.02 -12.62
CA GLN A 44 3.44 -2.36 -13.14
C GLN A 44 4.66 -3.27 -12.87
N ASP A 45 5.87 -2.71 -12.88
CA ASP A 45 7.14 -3.44 -12.74
C ASP A 45 7.96 -2.98 -11.53
N SER A 46 7.32 -2.51 -10.47
CA SER A 46 8.02 -2.00 -9.27
C SER A 46 9.01 -0.85 -9.53
N GLU A 47 8.85 -0.12 -10.63
CA GLU A 47 9.76 0.98 -11.03
C GLU A 47 9.90 2.04 -9.93
N MET A 48 8.79 2.35 -9.25
CA MET A 48 8.79 3.26 -8.11
C MET A 48 9.64 2.71 -6.95
N LEU A 49 9.59 1.41 -6.68
CA LEU A 49 10.43 0.78 -5.64
C LEU A 49 11.92 0.93 -5.99
N ALA A 50 12.27 0.71 -7.25
CA ALA A 50 13.64 0.91 -7.74
C ALA A 50 14.07 2.38 -7.65
N ALA A 51 13.19 3.33 -7.98
CA ALA A 51 13.46 4.76 -7.87
C ALA A 51 13.67 5.20 -6.40
N PHE A 52 12.85 4.69 -5.47
CA PHE A 52 13.03 4.96 -4.04
C PHE A 52 14.37 4.44 -3.52
N TYR A 53 14.79 3.26 -3.97
CA TYR A 53 16.10 2.72 -3.64
C TYR A 53 17.24 3.57 -4.22
N ALA A 54 17.13 3.96 -5.50
CA ALA A 54 18.16 4.76 -6.17
C ALA A 54 18.32 6.16 -5.54
N TRP A 55 17.23 6.81 -5.17
CA TRP A 55 17.26 8.20 -4.70
C TRP A 55 17.48 8.32 -3.20
N PHE A 56 16.77 7.51 -2.41
CA PHE A 56 16.74 7.66 -0.95
C PHE A 56 17.51 6.56 -0.22
N ARG A 57 18.05 5.58 -0.95
CA ARG A 57 18.66 4.35 -0.40
C ARG A 57 17.73 3.64 0.58
N VAL A 58 16.42 3.74 0.33
CA VAL A 58 15.37 3.11 1.12
C VAL A 58 14.91 1.85 0.39
N SER A 59 14.91 0.73 1.10
CA SER A 59 14.34 -0.53 0.64
C SER A 59 12.90 -0.64 1.13
N LEU A 60 12.00 -0.95 0.21
CA LEU A 60 10.58 -1.07 0.46
C LEU A 60 10.18 -2.54 0.28
N VAL A 61 9.65 -3.16 1.33
CA VAL A 61 9.14 -4.53 1.28
C VAL A 61 7.63 -4.49 1.33
N VAL A 62 6.98 -5.05 0.32
CA VAL A 62 5.52 -5.07 0.19
C VAL A 62 5.01 -6.45 0.56
N SER A 63 4.06 -6.52 1.49
CA SER A 63 3.37 -7.75 1.87
C SER A 63 1.87 -7.60 1.70
N THR A 64 1.30 -8.39 0.80
CA THR A 64 -0.16 -8.46 0.60
C THR A 64 -0.75 -9.45 1.60
N VAL A 65 -1.55 -8.97 2.54
CA VAL A 65 -2.25 -9.82 3.50
C VAL A 65 -3.65 -10.12 2.95
N PRO A 66 -3.97 -11.40 2.64
CA PRO A 66 -5.28 -11.77 2.13
C PRO A 66 -6.37 -11.39 3.13
N GLY A 67 -7.37 -10.63 2.68
CA GLY A 67 -8.49 -10.16 3.50
C GLY A 67 -8.24 -8.87 4.29
N CYS A 68 -6.99 -8.48 4.54
CA CYS A 68 -6.68 -7.29 5.32
C CYS A 68 -6.14 -6.12 4.50
N GLY A 69 -5.42 -6.31 3.39
CA GLY A 69 -4.85 -5.21 2.58
C GLY A 69 -3.36 -5.37 2.29
N VAL A 70 -2.62 -4.26 2.16
CA VAL A 70 -1.18 -4.26 1.89
C VAL A 70 -0.42 -3.59 3.03
N LEU A 71 0.61 -4.27 3.51
CA LEU A 71 1.59 -3.71 4.43
C LEU A 71 2.86 -3.37 3.66
N VAL A 72 3.29 -2.12 3.76
CA VAL A 72 4.55 -1.64 3.19
C VAL A 72 5.53 -1.41 4.34
N PHE A 73 6.61 -2.17 4.37
CA PHE A 73 7.70 -2.03 5.33
C PHE A 73 8.81 -1.18 4.71
N ILE A 74 9.23 -0.16 5.43
CA ILE A 74 10.22 0.81 4.98
C ILE A 74 11.52 0.59 5.76
N ILE A 75 12.59 0.26 5.05
CA ILE A 75 13.90 -0.05 5.63
C ILE A 75 14.92 0.94 5.08
N GLY A 76 15.54 1.72 5.96
CA GLY A 76 16.56 2.68 5.56
C GLY A 76 16.90 3.65 6.67
N PRO A 77 17.63 4.75 6.37
CA PRO A 77 17.92 5.78 7.36
C PRO A 77 16.63 6.45 7.86
N PRO A 78 16.51 6.77 9.16
CA PRO A 78 15.25 7.20 9.79
C PRO A 78 14.62 8.43 9.12
N LEU A 79 15.44 9.41 8.71
CA LEU A 79 14.96 10.62 8.05
C LEU A 79 14.28 10.31 6.70
N TYR A 80 14.88 9.43 5.90
CA TYR A 80 14.29 8.98 4.64
C TYR A 80 13.12 8.04 4.82
N GLN A 81 13.05 7.27 5.92
CA GLN A 81 11.86 6.48 6.24
C GLN A 81 10.64 7.37 6.45
N TYR A 82 10.78 8.45 7.23
CA TYR A 82 9.68 9.41 7.44
C TYR A 82 9.24 10.09 6.14
N VAL A 83 10.20 10.53 5.32
CA VAL A 83 9.89 11.13 4.01
C VAL A 83 9.17 10.13 3.10
N THR A 84 9.64 8.89 3.03
CA THR A 84 9.05 7.85 2.20
C THR A 84 7.63 7.49 2.68
N LYS A 85 7.44 7.37 3.99
CA LYS A 85 6.12 7.18 4.61
C LYS A 85 5.18 8.31 4.23
N PHE A 86 5.63 9.56 4.34
CA PHE A 86 4.83 10.72 3.99
C PHE A 86 4.46 10.74 2.50
N LEU A 87 5.40 10.40 1.61
CA LEU A 87 5.16 10.30 0.17
C LEU A 87 4.11 9.21 -0.16
N ILE A 88 4.24 8.02 0.42
CA ILE A 88 3.27 6.92 0.21
C ILE A 88 1.88 7.35 0.67
N VAL A 89 1.77 7.98 1.85
CA VAL A 89 0.50 8.47 2.39
C VAL A 89 -0.08 9.58 1.49
N ALA A 90 0.73 10.54 1.06
CA ALA A 90 0.30 11.63 0.20
C ALA A 90 -0.18 11.13 -1.18
N MET A 91 0.56 10.21 -1.80
CA MET A 91 0.16 9.58 -3.06
C MET A 91 -1.13 8.77 -2.89
N SER A 92 -1.26 8.01 -1.79
CA SER A 92 -2.48 7.26 -1.47
C SER A 92 -3.69 8.20 -1.36
N PHE A 93 -3.50 9.35 -0.71
CA PHE A 93 -4.54 10.37 -0.58
C PHE A 93 -4.92 10.97 -1.94
N GLN A 94 -3.93 11.30 -2.79
CA GLN A 94 -4.18 11.79 -4.14
C GLN A 94 -4.93 10.76 -5.00
N LEU A 95 -4.55 9.49 -4.93
CA LEU A 95 -5.25 8.41 -5.64
C LEU A 95 -6.71 8.29 -5.18
N ARG A 96 -6.96 8.42 -3.88
CA ARG A 96 -8.33 8.39 -3.33
C ARG A 96 -9.16 9.57 -3.82
N ILE A 97 -8.58 10.78 -3.86
CA ILE A 97 -9.24 11.97 -4.44
C ILE A 97 -9.53 11.75 -5.93
N ARG A 98 -8.55 11.28 -6.71
CA ARG A 98 -8.71 11.01 -8.15
C ARG A 98 -9.84 10.02 -8.40
N ARG A 99 -9.91 8.93 -7.62
CA ARG A 99 -10.98 7.94 -7.71
C ARG A 99 -12.35 8.52 -7.38
N ASN A 100 -12.43 9.34 -6.33
CA ASN A 100 -13.70 10.00 -5.95
C ASN A 100 -14.17 10.98 -7.02
N ARG A 101 -13.27 11.76 -7.63
CA ARG A 101 -13.58 12.65 -8.75
C ARG A 101 -14.04 11.88 -9.98
N ALA A 102 -13.38 10.77 -10.32
CA ALA A 102 -13.79 9.91 -11.42
C ALA A 102 -15.22 9.39 -11.21
N ARG A 103 -15.52 8.87 -10.01
CA ARG A 103 -16.88 8.41 -9.65
C ARG A 103 -17.92 9.53 -9.74
N ALA A 104 -17.58 10.74 -9.31
CA ALA A 104 -18.49 11.89 -9.42
C ALA A 104 -18.80 12.23 -10.88
N ARG A 105 -17.78 12.25 -11.76
CA ARG A 105 -17.98 12.46 -13.20
C ARG A 105 -18.84 11.36 -13.84
N THR A 106 -18.58 10.10 -13.51
CA THR A 106 -19.40 8.98 -14.03
C THR A 106 -20.86 9.12 -13.60
N ARG A 107 -21.13 9.52 -12.35
CA ARG A 107 -22.50 9.80 -11.87
C ARG A 107 -23.15 10.96 -12.62
N GLN A 108 -22.42 12.04 -12.87
CA GLN A 108 -22.93 13.17 -13.67
C GLN A 108 -23.31 12.74 -15.09
N LEU A 109 -22.46 11.94 -15.76
CA LEU A 109 -22.73 11.40 -17.10
C LEU A 109 -23.95 10.45 -17.11
N LEU A 110 -24.10 9.63 -16.07
CA LEU A 110 -25.25 8.74 -15.93
C LEU A 110 -26.56 9.50 -15.70
N ASN A 111 -26.50 10.61 -14.96
CA ASN A 111 -27.66 11.46 -14.70
C ASN A 111 -28.04 12.28 -15.94
N SER A 112 -27.08 12.78 -16.71
CA SER A 112 -27.37 13.49 -17.97
C SER A 112 -27.96 12.57 -19.04
N THR A 113 -27.45 11.34 -19.15
CA THR A 113 -28.00 10.33 -20.08
C THR A 113 -29.39 9.82 -19.67
N ARG A 114 -29.73 9.81 -18.37
CA ARG A 114 -31.09 9.54 -17.90
C ARG A 114 -32.05 10.72 -18.15
N ALA A 115 -31.58 11.95 -18.02
CA ALA A 115 -32.38 13.15 -18.32
C ALA A 115 -32.75 13.25 -19.80
N TRP A 116 -31.87 12.82 -20.70
CA TRP A 116 -32.11 12.76 -22.15
C TRP A 116 -33.09 11.67 -22.59
N ARG A 117 -33.39 10.70 -21.71
CA ARG A 117 -34.23 9.54 -22.03
C ARG A 117 -35.67 9.68 -21.52
N ARG A 118 -36.01 10.80 -20.89
CA ARG A 118 -37.38 11.22 -20.51
C ARG A 118 -37.83 12.30 -21.47
#